data_AF-A0A349DV47-F1
#
_entry.id   AF-A0A349DV47-F1
#
_cell.length_a   1.000
_cell.length_b   1.000
_cell.length_c   1.000
_cell.angle_alpha   90.00
_cell.angle_beta   90.00
_cell.angle_gamma   90.00
#
_symmetry.space_group_name_H-M   'P 1'
#
loop_
_entity.id
_entity.type
_entity.pdbx_description
1 polymer ?
#
loop_
_entity_poly.entity_id
_entity_poly.type
_entity_poly.pdbx_seq_one_letter_code
_entity_poly.pdbx_strand_id
1 'polypeptide(L)'
;MFDSMRPFSYCIQVLLLTLTVSCIQKKNETTQASKPVSEPIAYYYEEFNSFKLIERSDLNILKLVNLDTLIYVSSSERKGRYDEYHGKLTRLNDSLYSVRCYKHVEQWGNRVKPMVVAEDSLYFQCDSTLINQELTVQYANYQSKRFKIRSTSNLYKLDKKFYSKPGDKLFLSFGYRHPIVNELVILKYDYDANASFRIKTSAPGFYVVIDSTYIKTLNTVAEGGRRAIGPKFFLRRFTKKDGLSQGRKLYKLKNSQD
;
A
#
# COMPACT_ATOMS: atom_id res chain seq x y z
N MET A 1 74.99 25.73 -30.62
CA MET A 1 74.57 25.30 -29.26
C MET A 1 73.77 26.45 -28.68
N PHE A 2 72.47 26.41 -28.40
CA PHE A 2 71.46 25.36 -28.29
C PHE A 2 70.16 25.93 -28.88
N ASP A 3 69.44 25.18 -29.71
CA ASP A 3 68.07 25.52 -30.08
C ASP A 3 67.26 24.22 -30.11
N SER A 4 66.81 23.79 -28.93
CA SER A 4 66.05 22.54 -28.79
C SER A 4 65.16 22.53 -27.54
N MET A 5 64.14 23.38 -27.48
CA MET A 5 63.02 23.18 -26.54
C MET A 5 61.73 23.80 -27.06
N ARG A 6 61.08 23.15 -28.05
CA ARG A 6 59.69 23.49 -28.44
C ARG A 6 58.74 22.31 -28.78
N PRO A 7 58.86 21.06 -28.25
CA PRO A 7 57.77 20.09 -28.41
C PRO A 7 56.80 20.04 -27.22
N PHE A 8 57.18 20.52 -26.03
CA PHE A 8 56.39 20.28 -24.81
C PHE A 8 55.20 21.25 -24.59
N SER A 9 55.24 22.45 -25.16
CA SER A 9 54.19 23.46 -24.92
C SER A 9 52.91 23.22 -25.72
N TYR A 10 53.00 22.58 -26.89
CA TYR A 10 51.83 22.34 -27.75
C TYR A 10 50.95 21.20 -27.23
N CYS A 11 51.55 20.15 -26.66
CA CYS A 11 50.80 19.03 -26.08
C CYS A 11 49.94 19.46 -24.87
N ILE A 12 50.41 20.44 -24.09
CA ILE A 12 49.69 20.94 -22.91
C ILE A 12 48.45 21.76 -23.32
N GLN A 13 48.55 22.56 -24.38
CA GLN A 13 47.42 23.37 -24.86
C GLN A 13 46.30 22.53 -25.49
N VAL A 14 46.65 21.45 -26.19
CA VAL A 14 45.64 20.53 -26.77
C VAL A 14 44.93 19.70 -25.69
N LEU A 15 45.63 19.35 -24.59
CA LEU A 15 45.03 18.63 -23.46
C LEU A 15 44.04 19.51 -22.67
N LEU A 16 44.32 20.81 -22.53
CA LEU A 16 43.44 21.78 -21.87
C LEU A 16 42.17 22.08 -22.69
N LEU A 17 42.26 22.13 -24.01
CA LEU A 17 41.08 22.32 -24.88
C LEU A 17 40.14 21.10 -24.89
N THR A 18 40.67 19.88 -24.83
CA THR A 18 39.85 18.65 -24.84
C THR A 18 39.13 18.39 -23.51
N LEU A 19 39.72 18.80 -22.38
CA LEU A 19 39.09 18.74 -21.05
C LEU A 19 37.91 19.72 -20.90
N THR A 20 37.98 20.90 -21.53
CA THR A 20 36.90 21.90 -21.48
C THR A 20 35.72 21.51 -22.37
N VAL A 21 35.95 20.91 -23.53
CA VAL A 21 34.86 20.38 -24.39
C VAL A 21 34.15 19.20 -23.72
N SER A 22 34.88 18.31 -23.03
CA SER A 22 34.27 17.20 -22.27
C SER A 22 33.45 17.67 -21.05
N CYS A 23 33.80 18.80 -20.43
CA CYS A 23 32.97 19.39 -19.38
C CYS A 23 31.72 20.09 -19.91
N ILE A 24 31.76 20.67 -21.11
CA ILE A 24 30.61 21.33 -21.73
C ILE A 24 29.60 20.28 -22.25
N GLN A 25 30.06 19.15 -22.79
CA GLN A 25 29.15 18.06 -23.18
C GLN A 25 28.51 17.34 -21.99
N LYS A 26 29.23 17.14 -20.87
CA LYS A 26 28.63 16.53 -19.67
C LYS A 26 27.59 17.41 -18.97
N LYS A 27 27.61 18.73 -19.20
CA LYS A 27 26.65 19.67 -18.61
C LYS A 27 25.32 19.75 -19.37
N ASN A 28 25.23 19.22 -20.58
CA ASN A 28 24.00 19.19 -21.37
C ASN A 28 23.24 17.85 -21.28
N GLU A 29 23.84 16.80 -20.71
CA GLU A 29 23.16 15.51 -20.47
C GLU A 29 22.61 15.36 -19.06
N THR A 30 22.95 16.28 -18.15
CA THR A 30 22.28 16.37 -16.84
C THR A 30 21.34 17.57 -16.87
N THR A 31 20.07 17.32 -16.57
CA THR A 31 18.95 18.28 -16.53
C THR A 31 18.08 18.38 -17.79
N GLN A 32 17.68 17.23 -18.35
CA GLN A 32 16.23 17.04 -18.46
C GLN A 32 15.73 16.69 -17.06
N ALA A 33 15.59 17.72 -16.21
CA ALA A 33 14.63 17.64 -15.13
C ALA A 33 13.28 17.40 -15.81
N SER A 34 12.86 16.14 -15.86
CA SER A 34 11.51 15.81 -16.27
C SER A 34 10.61 16.70 -15.41
N LYS A 35 9.93 17.67 -16.05
CA LYS A 35 8.86 18.40 -15.39
C LYS A 35 8.01 17.33 -14.73
N PRO A 36 7.71 17.42 -13.42
CA PRO A 36 6.90 16.41 -12.77
C PRO A 36 5.62 16.32 -13.60
N VAL A 37 5.44 15.18 -14.25
CA VAL A 37 4.22 14.89 -14.99
C VAL A 37 3.13 14.99 -13.92
N SER A 38 2.42 16.12 -13.88
CA SER A 38 1.33 16.33 -12.93
C SER A 38 0.12 15.57 -13.46
N GLU A 39 0.28 14.24 -13.56
CA GLU A 39 -0.85 13.36 -13.70
C GLU A 39 -1.72 13.60 -12.47
N PRO A 40 -3.00 13.98 -12.66
CA PRO A 40 -3.90 14.27 -11.54
C PRO A 40 -4.09 13.05 -10.65
N ILE A 41 -3.86 11.84 -11.19
CA ILE A 41 -3.85 10.61 -10.42
C ILE A 41 -2.72 9.71 -10.90
N ALA A 42 -1.87 9.25 -9.98
CA ALA A 42 -0.85 8.25 -10.23
C ALA A 42 -1.06 7.03 -9.32
N TYR A 43 -0.72 5.84 -9.82
CA TYR A 43 -0.82 4.59 -9.08
C TYR A 43 0.54 3.91 -8.98
N TYR A 44 0.81 3.29 -7.84
CA TYR A 44 2.01 2.50 -7.58
C TYR A 44 1.61 1.21 -6.91
N TYR A 45 2.27 0.11 -7.23
CA TYR A 45 1.85 -1.19 -6.73
C TYR A 45 2.98 -2.21 -6.66
N GLU A 46 2.69 -3.26 -5.90
CA GLU A 46 3.44 -4.50 -5.84
C GLU A 46 2.47 -5.63 -5.48
N GLU A 47 2.46 -6.69 -6.29
CA GLU A 47 1.67 -7.89 -6.04
C GLU A 47 2.58 -9.08 -5.73
N PHE A 48 2.18 -9.90 -4.78
CA PHE A 48 2.91 -11.10 -4.38
C PHE A 48 1.98 -12.30 -4.26
N ASN A 49 2.57 -13.50 -4.35
CA ASN A 49 1.86 -14.77 -4.13
C ASN A 49 0.68 -15.01 -5.12
N SER A 50 0.76 -14.50 -6.34
CA SER A 50 -0.29 -14.64 -7.38
C SER A 50 -0.45 -16.06 -7.98
N PHE A 51 0.35 -17.04 -7.55
CA PHE A 51 0.39 -18.38 -8.15
C PHE A 51 -0.77 -19.30 -7.74
N LYS A 52 -1.58 -18.94 -6.72
CA LYS A 52 -2.73 -19.74 -6.32
C LYS A 52 -3.99 -19.26 -7.06
N LEU A 53 -4.49 -20.08 -7.99
CA LEU A 53 -5.73 -19.81 -8.73
C LEU A 53 -6.96 -19.54 -7.84
N ILE A 54 -6.95 -20.02 -6.59
CA ILE A 54 -8.11 -20.01 -5.69
C ILE A 54 -8.09 -18.83 -4.70
N GLU A 55 -6.90 -18.38 -4.26
CA GLU A 55 -6.77 -17.33 -3.23
C GLU A 55 -6.31 -16.03 -3.87
N ARG A 56 -6.85 -14.88 -3.46
CA ARG A 56 -6.40 -13.61 -4.06
C ARG A 56 -4.94 -13.30 -3.70
N SER A 57 -4.19 -12.71 -4.63
CA SER A 57 -2.80 -12.31 -4.41
C SER A 57 -2.68 -11.22 -3.33
N ASP A 58 -1.56 -11.20 -2.61
CA ASP A 58 -1.27 -10.13 -1.66
C ASP A 58 -0.98 -8.84 -2.47
N LEU A 59 -1.57 -7.72 -2.07
CA LEU A 59 -1.50 -6.45 -2.80
C LEU A 59 -1.06 -5.32 -1.88
N ASN A 60 0.04 -4.67 -2.24
CA ASN A 60 0.35 -3.33 -1.79
C ASN A 60 0.07 -2.37 -2.94
N ILE A 61 -0.81 -1.40 -2.73
CA ILE A 61 -1.17 -0.43 -3.76
C ILE A 61 -1.33 0.96 -3.17
N LEU A 62 -0.90 1.95 -3.94
CA LEU A 62 -0.89 3.34 -3.55
C LEU A 62 -1.47 4.19 -4.69
N LYS A 63 -2.35 5.12 -4.32
CA LYS A 63 -2.94 6.14 -5.19
C LYS A 63 -2.49 7.51 -4.72
N LEU A 64 -1.84 8.27 -5.60
CA LEU A 64 -1.57 9.70 -5.42
C LEU A 64 -2.64 10.48 -6.18
N VAL A 65 -3.20 11.52 -5.56
CA VAL A 65 -4.15 12.45 -6.18
C VAL A 65 -3.57 13.85 -6.12
N ASN A 66 -3.35 14.45 -7.29
CA ASN A 66 -2.77 15.78 -7.51
C ASN A 66 -1.44 16.02 -6.78
N LEU A 67 -0.71 14.95 -6.42
CA LEU A 67 0.44 15.00 -5.49
C LEU A 67 0.16 15.64 -4.13
N ASP A 68 -1.12 15.81 -3.77
CA ASP A 68 -1.56 16.40 -2.50
C ASP A 68 -2.04 15.35 -1.51
N THR A 69 -2.60 14.25 -2.03
CA THR A 69 -3.20 13.20 -1.20
C THR A 69 -2.65 11.83 -1.56
N LEU A 70 -2.27 11.07 -0.54
CA LEU A 70 -1.78 9.71 -0.61
C LEU A 70 -2.82 8.79 0.02
N ILE A 71 -3.20 7.75 -0.72
CA ILE A 71 -3.96 6.62 -0.19
C ILE A 71 -3.09 5.39 -0.42
N TYR A 72 -2.65 4.74 0.65
CA TYR A 72 -1.88 3.50 0.61
C TYR A 72 -2.72 2.38 1.23
N VAL A 73 -2.73 1.22 0.59
CA VAL A 73 -3.40 0.03 1.11
C VAL A 73 -2.48 -1.17 0.98
N SER A 74 -2.30 -1.89 2.09
CA SER A 74 -1.69 -3.21 2.17
C SER A 74 -2.77 -4.21 2.50
N SER A 75 -3.01 -5.17 1.61
CA SER A 75 -4.03 -6.19 1.76
C SER A 75 -3.47 -7.59 1.48
N SER A 76 -3.87 -8.55 2.30
CA SER A 76 -3.52 -9.97 2.14
C SER A 76 -4.70 -10.81 2.62
N GLU A 77 -5.38 -11.47 1.69
CA GLU A 77 -6.45 -12.40 2.02
C GLU A 77 -5.88 -13.60 2.80
N ARG A 78 -4.74 -14.13 2.35
CA ARG A 78 -4.08 -15.29 2.99
C ARG A 78 -3.69 -15.02 4.43
N LYS A 79 -3.17 -13.83 4.73
CA LYS A 79 -2.71 -13.47 6.08
C LYS A 79 -3.79 -12.81 6.91
N GLY A 80 -4.99 -12.59 6.35
CA GLY A 80 -6.02 -11.77 6.97
C GLY A 80 -5.44 -10.44 7.44
N ARG A 81 -4.81 -9.69 6.53
CA ARG A 81 -4.21 -8.39 6.84
C ARG A 81 -4.83 -7.33 5.98
N TYR A 82 -5.31 -6.26 6.62
CA TYR A 82 -5.70 -5.03 5.97
C TYR A 82 -5.12 -3.83 6.71
N ASP A 83 -4.44 -2.95 5.99
CA ASP A 83 -3.84 -1.74 6.54
C ASP A 83 -3.92 -0.62 5.48
N GLU A 84 -4.66 0.44 5.78
CA GLU A 84 -4.97 1.53 4.86
C GLU A 84 -4.61 2.87 5.51
N TYR A 85 -3.76 3.65 4.84
CA TYR A 85 -3.34 4.98 5.28
C TYR A 85 -3.81 6.03 4.28
N HIS A 86 -4.41 7.09 4.80
CA HIS A 86 -4.70 8.30 4.04
C HIS A 86 -3.95 9.46 4.64
N GLY A 87 -3.23 10.19 3.81
CA GLY A 87 -2.45 11.33 4.24
C GLY A 87 -2.42 12.46 3.24
N LYS A 88 -2.16 13.67 3.75
CA LYS A 88 -1.82 14.84 2.95
C LYS A 88 -0.31 14.87 2.75
N LEU A 89 0.14 15.05 1.52
CA LEU A 89 1.55 15.23 1.21
C LEU A 89 1.92 16.71 1.37
N THR A 90 3.10 16.96 1.88
CA THR A 90 3.73 18.28 1.87
C THR A 90 5.14 18.10 1.32
N ARG A 91 5.44 18.81 0.24
CA ARG A 91 6.73 18.74 -0.43
C ARG A 91 7.81 19.38 0.45
N LEU A 92 8.90 18.66 0.68
CA LEU A 92 10.08 19.15 1.41
C LEU A 92 11.22 19.49 0.44
N ASN A 93 11.39 18.70 -0.62
CA ASN A 93 12.27 19.00 -1.74
C ASN A 93 11.74 18.33 -3.02
N ASP A 94 12.57 18.17 -4.06
CA ASP A 94 12.13 17.66 -5.37
C ASP A 94 11.48 16.28 -5.36
N SER A 95 11.96 15.38 -4.50
CA SER A 95 11.46 14.01 -4.43
C SER A 95 10.98 13.61 -3.05
N LEU A 96 11.28 14.39 -2.00
CA LEU A 96 10.93 14.10 -0.62
C LEU A 96 9.65 14.83 -0.19
N TYR A 97 8.73 14.06 0.39
CA TYR A 97 7.46 14.55 0.91
C TYR A 97 7.26 14.05 2.33
N SER A 98 6.74 14.90 3.21
CA SER A 98 6.14 14.46 4.47
C SER A 98 4.67 14.12 4.26
N VAL A 99 4.19 13.07 4.91
CA VAL A 99 2.82 12.59 4.85
C VAL A 99 2.17 12.80 6.22
N ARG A 100 1.19 13.69 6.29
CA ARG A 100 0.36 13.88 7.48
C ARG A 100 -0.89 13.01 7.38
N CYS A 101 -0.93 11.93 8.14
CA CYS A 101 -2.04 10.98 8.14
C CYS A 101 -3.30 11.58 8.80
N TYR A 102 -4.44 11.49 8.13
CA TYR A 102 -5.75 11.93 8.65
C TYR A 102 -6.78 10.80 8.75
N LYS A 103 -6.46 9.62 8.20
CA LYS A 103 -7.24 8.41 8.40
C LYS A 103 -6.33 7.21 8.32
N HIS A 104 -6.49 6.29 9.26
CA HIS A 104 -5.80 5.01 9.30
C HIS A 104 -6.82 3.93 9.61
N VAL A 105 -6.92 2.95 8.72
CA VAL A 105 -7.82 1.83 8.85
C VAL A 105 -6.97 0.58 8.97
N GLU A 106 -7.04 -0.08 10.11
CA GLU A 106 -6.24 -1.28 10.35
C GLU A 106 -7.10 -2.43 10.83
N GLN A 107 -6.72 -3.61 10.40
CA GLN A 107 -7.06 -4.84 11.07
C GLN A 107 -6.03 -5.10 12.18
N TRP A 108 -6.54 -5.25 13.40
CA TRP A 108 -5.78 -5.58 14.60
C TRP A 108 -6.06 -7.03 15.02
N GLY A 109 -4.98 -7.74 15.42
CA GLY A 109 -4.97 -9.18 15.69
C GLY A 109 -3.56 -9.77 15.49
N ASN A 110 -3.30 -10.97 16.03
CA ASN A 110 -1.94 -11.50 16.13
C ASN A 110 -1.38 -11.96 14.76
N ARG A 111 -0.27 -11.33 14.35
CA ARG A 111 0.24 -11.26 12.96
C ARG A 111 0.99 -12.49 12.41
N VAL A 112 1.16 -13.58 13.15
CA VAL A 112 1.81 -14.80 12.62
C VAL A 112 1.19 -16.00 13.32
N LYS A 113 0.43 -16.81 12.57
CA LYS A 113 -0.44 -17.92 13.03
C LYS A 113 -1.59 -17.42 13.94
N PRO A 114 -2.80 -17.23 13.41
CA PRO A 114 -3.72 -16.31 14.06
C PRO A 114 -4.75 -16.99 15.01
N MET A 115 -4.32 -17.94 15.87
CA MET A 115 -4.93 -18.51 17.13
C MET A 115 -6.45 -18.78 17.20
N VAL A 116 -7.04 -19.11 18.44
CA VAL A 116 -8.30 -19.79 19.13
C VAL A 116 -9.93 -19.51 19.13
N VAL A 117 -10.93 -20.38 18.79
CA VAL A 117 -12.44 -20.18 18.74
C VAL A 117 -13.03 -20.92 19.91
N ALA A 118 -13.97 -20.28 20.58
CA ALA A 118 -14.79 -20.93 21.58
C ALA A 118 -16.07 -21.50 20.95
N GLU A 119 -16.08 -22.82 20.77
CA GLU A 119 -17.25 -23.68 20.52
C GLU A 119 -18.05 -23.42 19.23
N ASP A 120 -18.90 -22.39 19.21
CA ASP A 120 -19.91 -22.18 18.17
C ASP A 120 -20.23 -20.72 17.85
N SER A 121 -19.41 -19.79 18.35
CA SER A 121 -19.71 -18.37 18.26
C SER A 121 -18.49 -17.58 17.79
N LEU A 122 -18.72 -16.71 16.81
CA LEU A 122 -17.76 -15.72 16.33
C LEU A 122 -17.87 -14.46 17.18
N TYR A 123 -16.76 -14.07 17.80
CA TYR A 123 -16.62 -12.81 18.51
C TYR A 123 -15.75 -11.87 17.68
N PHE A 124 -16.22 -10.64 17.47
CA PHE A 124 -15.35 -9.61 16.88
C PHE A 124 -15.66 -8.23 17.44
N GLN A 125 -14.62 -7.40 17.44
CA GLN A 125 -14.69 -6.01 17.85
C GLN A 125 -14.57 -5.11 16.62
N CYS A 126 -15.27 -3.98 16.64
CA CYS A 126 -15.14 -2.98 15.60
C CYS A 126 -15.32 -1.58 16.16
N ASP A 127 -14.77 -0.60 15.45
CA ASP A 127 -15.05 0.80 15.72
C ASP A 127 -16.55 1.14 15.48
N SER A 128 -17.04 2.16 16.17
CA SER A 128 -18.43 2.65 16.07
C SER A 128 -18.86 3.02 14.65
N THR A 129 -17.93 3.43 13.79
CA THR A 129 -18.18 3.77 12.38
C THR A 129 -18.69 2.59 11.54
N LEU A 130 -18.51 1.35 12.02
CA LEU A 130 -18.99 0.14 11.35
C LEU A 130 -20.36 -0.33 11.85
N ILE A 131 -20.93 0.33 12.87
CA ILE A 131 -22.30 0.03 13.32
C ILE A 131 -23.28 0.30 12.16
N ASN A 132 -24.27 -0.57 12.01
CA ASN A 132 -25.23 -0.65 10.91
C ASN A 132 -24.71 -1.17 9.56
N GLN A 133 -23.40 -1.46 9.43
CA GLN A 133 -22.88 -2.14 8.23
C GLN A 133 -23.26 -3.62 8.22
N GLU A 134 -23.25 -4.23 7.04
CA GLU A 134 -23.41 -5.67 6.88
C GLU A 134 -22.07 -6.40 7.01
N LEU A 135 -22.08 -7.48 7.78
CA LEU A 135 -21.06 -8.50 7.83
C LEU A 135 -21.60 -9.75 7.13
N THR A 136 -20.90 -10.26 6.13
CA THR A 136 -21.19 -11.56 5.54
C THR A 136 -20.20 -12.58 6.09
N VAL A 137 -20.72 -13.65 6.68
CA VAL A 137 -19.97 -14.84 7.08
C VAL A 137 -20.18 -15.89 5.99
N GLN A 138 -19.14 -16.25 5.27
CA GLN A 138 -19.16 -17.31 4.26
C GLN A 138 -18.37 -18.52 4.74
N TYR A 139 -18.94 -19.70 4.64
CA TYR A 139 -18.30 -20.97 4.99
C TYR A 139 -17.48 -21.51 3.81
N ALA A 140 -16.58 -22.47 4.05
CA ALA A 140 -15.78 -23.12 3.01
C ALA A 140 -16.60 -23.79 1.90
N ASN A 141 -17.85 -24.18 2.19
CA ASN A 141 -18.80 -24.72 1.22
C ASN A 141 -19.58 -23.65 0.43
N TYR A 142 -19.14 -22.38 0.49
CA TYR A 142 -19.74 -21.22 -0.17
C TYR A 142 -21.13 -20.78 0.34
N GLN A 143 -21.70 -21.47 1.33
CA GLN A 143 -22.89 -20.95 1.99
C GLN A 143 -22.53 -19.68 2.77
N SER A 144 -23.45 -18.73 2.79
CA SER A 144 -23.22 -17.41 3.37
C SER A 144 -24.39 -16.99 4.25
N LYS A 145 -24.08 -16.33 5.37
CA LYS A 145 -25.06 -15.67 6.25
C LYS A 145 -24.67 -14.21 6.39
N ARG A 146 -25.65 -13.31 6.36
CA ARG A 146 -25.45 -11.87 6.52
C ARG A 146 -25.98 -11.42 7.87
N PHE A 147 -25.25 -10.52 8.50
CA PHE A 147 -25.59 -9.98 9.81
C PHE A 147 -25.33 -8.49 9.84
N LYS A 148 -26.23 -7.74 10.47
CA LYS A 148 -26.04 -6.31 10.69
C LYS A 148 -25.24 -6.10 11.96
N ILE A 149 -24.16 -5.34 11.89
CA ILE A 149 -23.35 -4.94 13.05
C ILE A 149 -24.19 -4.02 13.95
N ARG A 150 -24.41 -4.42 15.20
CA ARG A 150 -25.28 -3.69 16.14
C ARG A 150 -24.52 -2.89 17.19
N SER A 151 -23.27 -3.27 17.45
CA SER A 151 -22.45 -2.71 18.54
C SER A 151 -20.97 -2.77 18.16
N THR A 152 -20.11 -2.19 19.00
CA THR A 152 -18.65 -2.29 18.88
C THR A 152 -18.09 -3.64 19.34
N SER A 153 -18.90 -4.45 20.02
CA SER A 153 -18.59 -5.83 20.45
C SER A 153 -19.74 -6.73 20.05
N ASN A 154 -19.49 -7.68 19.15
CA ASN A 154 -20.55 -8.48 18.53
C ASN A 154 -20.27 -9.97 18.75
N LEU A 155 -21.36 -10.74 18.85
CA LEU A 155 -21.37 -12.20 18.96
C LEU A 155 -22.30 -12.75 17.88
N TYR A 156 -21.81 -13.68 17.08
CA TYR A 156 -22.62 -14.39 16.09
C TYR A 156 -22.50 -15.89 16.23
N LYS A 157 -23.66 -16.55 16.39
CA LYS A 157 -23.72 -18.01 16.44
C LYS A 157 -23.50 -18.61 15.06
N LEU A 158 -22.50 -19.46 14.95
CA LEU A 158 -22.11 -20.17 13.74
C LEU A 158 -22.92 -21.45 13.58
N ASP A 159 -23.03 -21.91 12.34
CA ASP A 159 -23.72 -23.16 12.04
C ASP A 159 -22.77 -24.35 12.24
N LYS A 160 -22.97 -25.11 13.32
CA LYS A 160 -22.15 -26.29 13.62
C LYS A 160 -22.10 -27.31 12.47
N LYS A 161 -23.12 -27.36 11.61
CA LYS A 161 -23.11 -28.25 10.43
C LYS A 161 -22.02 -27.89 9.43
N PHE A 162 -21.64 -26.62 9.34
CA PHE A 162 -20.67 -26.10 8.37
C PHE A 162 -19.36 -25.65 9.03
N TYR A 163 -19.31 -25.67 10.36
CA TYR A 163 -18.17 -25.21 11.14
C TYR A 163 -18.13 -25.87 12.52
N SER A 164 -17.57 -27.08 12.58
CA SER A 164 -17.45 -27.86 13.82
C SER A 164 -16.15 -28.66 13.93
N LYS A 165 -15.33 -28.67 12.88
CA LYS A 165 -14.10 -29.45 12.85
C LYS A 165 -12.87 -28.54 12.77
N PRO A 166 -11.75 -28.96 13.39
CA PRO A 166 -10.46 -28.34 13.13
C PRO A 166 -10.16 -28.33 11.62
N GLY A 167 -9.90 -27.15 11.06
CA GLY A 167 -9.62 -26.94 9.63
C GLY A 167 -10.79 -26.39 8.81
N ASP A 168 -12.00 -26.33 9.37
CA ASP A 168 -13.10 -25.57 8.75
C ASP A 168 -12.73 -24.08 8.67
N LYS A 169 -13.15 -23.41 7.59
CA LYS A 169 -12.80 -22.01 7.30
C LYS A 169 -14.03 -21.13 7.16
N LEU A 170 -13.89 -19.89 7.64
CA LEU A 170 -14.83 -18.80 7.42
C LEU A 170 -14.17 -17.66 6.65
N PHE A 171 -14.96 -17.00 5.83
CA PHE A 171 -14.58 -15.80 5.12
C PHE A 171 -15.55 -14.72 5.58
N LEU A 172 -15.05 -13.73 6.30
CA LEU A 172 -15.83 -12.58 6.71
C LEU A 172 -15.60 -11.45 5.73
N SER A 173 -16.67 -10.90 5.19
CA SER A 173 -16.60 -9.68 4.39
C SER A 173 -17.44 -8.61 5.05
N PHE A 174 -16.80 -7.49 5.36
CA PHE A 174 -17.47 -6.29 5.80
C PHE A 174 -17.95 -5.55 4.55
N GLY A 175 -19.05 -4.81 4.64
CA GLY A 175 -19.49 -3.87 3.59
C GLY A 175 -18.50 -2.73 3.28
N TYR A 176 -17.26 -2.81 3.77
CA TYR A 176 -16.19 -1.86 3.56
C TYR A 176 -15.46 -2.14 2.24
N ARG A 177 -15.45 -1.14 1.34
CA ARG A 177 -14.83 -1.25 0.01
C ARG A 177 -13.38 -0.78 0.05
N HIS A 178 -12.51 -1.51 -0.66
CA HIS A 178 -11.14 -1.08 -0.87
C HIS A 178 -11.12 0.25 -1.64
N PRO A 179 -10.40 1.29 -1.17
CA PRO A 179 -10.49 2.64 -1.74
C PRO A 179 -9.75 2.83 -3.08
N ILE A 180 -9.16 1.77 -3.65
CA ILE A 180 -8.27 1.86 -4.83
C ILE A 180 -8.64 0.80 -5.86
N VAL A 181 -9.01 -0.41 -5.45
CA VAL A 181 -9.50 -1.47 -6.33
C VAL A 181 -10.98 -1.74 -6.08
N ASN A 182 -11.71 -2.20 -7.09
CA ASN A 182 -13.15 -2.47 -6.99
C ASN A 182 -13.43 -3.81 -6.28
N GLU A 183 -13.06 -3.88 -5.01
CA GLU A 183 -13.15 -5.09 -4.18
C GLU A 183 -13.71 -4.76 -2.80
N LEU A 184 -14.45 -5.72 -2.25
CA LEU A 184 -14.76 -5.73 -0.82
C LEU A 184 -13.50 -6.13 -0.05
N VAL A 185 -13.32 -5.53 1.12
CA VAL A 185 -12.30 -5.98 2.06
C VAL A 185 -12.80 -7.27 2.70
N ILE A 186 -12.16 -8.38 2.31
CA ILE A 186 -12.42 -9.72 2.85
C ILE A 186 -11.35 -10.01 3.89
N LEU A 187 -11.82 -10.42 5.06
CA LEU A 187 -11.01 -10.90 6.15
C LEU A 187 -11.24 -12.42 6.25
N LYS A 188 -10.21 -13.21 6.02
CA LYS A 188 -10.28 -14.68 6.13
C LYS A 188 -10.03 -15.10 7.58
N TYR A 189 -10.86 -16.00 8.10
CA TYR A 189 -10.82 -16.45 9.48
C TYR A 189 -10.94 -17.97 9.57
N ASP A 190 -10.06 -18.58 10.35
CA ASP A 190 -10.16 -20.00 10.68
C ASP A 190 -10.85 -20.16 12.03
N TYR A 191 -11.11 -21.41 12.44
CA TYR A 191 -11.77 -21.83 13.70
C TYR A 191 -11.06 -21.29 14.92
N ASP A 192 -10.22 -20.25 14.89
CA ASP A 192 -9.55 -19.86 16.09
C ASP A 192 -9.46 -18.28 16.37
N ALA A 193 -10.00 -17.35 15.59
CA ALA A 193 -9.55 -15.93 15.75
C ALA A 193 -10.41 -14.98 16.61
N ASN A 194 -9.75 -14.05 17.34
CA ASN A 194 -10.29 -12.72 17.68
C ASN A 194 -9.72 -11.67 16.73
N ALA A 195 -10.58 -10.91 16.06
CA ALA A 195 -10.17 -9.78 15.23
C ALA A 195 -10.88 -8.50 15.64
N SER A 196 -10.13 -7.41 15.50
CA SER A 196 -10.65 -6.06 15.62
C SER A 196 -10.41 -5.30 14.33
N PHE A 197 -11.42 -4.58 13.85
CA PHE A 197 -11.24 -3.60 12.81
C PHE A 197 -11.35 -2.20 13.39
N ARG A 198 -10.34 -1.37 13.18
CA ARG A 198 -10.28 -0.04 13.77
C ARG A 198 -10.07 1.01 12.70
N ILE A 199 -10.90 2.05 12.78
CA ILE A 199 -10.72 3.29 12.03
C ILE A 199 -10.21 4.34 13.03
N LYS A 200 -9.02 4.88 12.77
CA LYS A 200 -8.42 5.98 13.51
C LYS A 200 -8.47 7.23 12.64
N THR A 201 -8.89 8.35 13.23
CA THR A 201 -8.90 9.68 12.58
C THR A 201 -7.53 10.34 12.56
N SER A 202 -6.51 9.69 13.13
CA SER A 202 -5.11 10.13 13.06
C SER A 202 -4.18 8.94 13.24
N ALA A 203 -3.09 8.94 12.49
CA ALA A 203 -1.96 8.05 12.70
C ALA A 203 -0.66 8.86 12.66
N PRO A 204 0.45 8.33 13.17
CA PRO A 204 1.74 8.98 13.02
C PRO A 204 2.06 9.27 11.55
N GLY A 205 2.56 10.48 11.27
CA GLY A 205 3.04 10.86 9.95
C GLY A 205 4.31 10.12 9.57
N PHE A 206 4.62 10.08 8.28
CA PHE A 206 5.82 9.43 7.75
C PHE A 206 6.35 10.19 6.54
N TYR A 207 7.52 9.80 6.02
CA TYR A 207 8.13 10.45 4.86
C TYR A 207 8.17 9.49 3.68
N VAL A 208 8.03 10.04 2.48
CA VAL A 208 8.13 9.27 1.23
C VAL A 208 9.06 9.96 0.24
N VAL A 209 9.79 9.15 -0.52
CA VAL A 209 10.48 9.58 -1.72
C VAL A 209 9.65 9.15 -2.92
N ILE A 210 9.29 10.12 -3.76
CA ILE A 210 8.50 9.95 -4.98
C ILE A 210 9.39 10.26 -6.18
N ASP A 211 9.45 9.31 -7.11
CA ASP A 211 10.07 9.45 -8.41
C ASP A 211 9.03 9.17 -9.52
N SER A 212 9.43 9.46 -10.75
CA SER A 212 8.77 9.08 -11.99
C SER A 212 8.47 7.58 -12.10
N THR A 213 9.26 6.71 -11.46
CA THR A 213 9.16 5.23 -11.61
C THR A 213 8.78 4.48 -10.34
N TYR A 214 8.97 5.06 -9.15
CA TYR A 214 8.68 4.39 -7.88
C TYR A 214 8.26 5.38 -6.78
N ILE A 215 7.71 4.83 -5.71
CA ILE A 215 7.52 5.51 -4.44
C ILE A 215 7.99 4.62 -3.30
N LYS A 216 8.70 5.17 -2.33
CA LYS A 216 9.16 4.42 -1.14
C LYS A 216 9.03 5.23 0.13
N THR A 217 8.78 4.55 1.24
CA THR A 217 8.80 5.16 2.57
C THR A 217 10.22 5.31 3.08
N LEU A 218 10.55 6.46 3.67
CA LEU A 218 11.73 6.61 4.53
C LEU A 218 11.32 6.25 5.94
N ASN A 219 11.71 5.07 6.40
CA ASN A 219 11.45 4.68 7.78
C ASN A 219 12.19 5.62 8.73
N THR A 220 11.45 6.47 9.42
CA THR A 220 11.98 7.19 10.58
C THR A 220 11.81 6.32 11.81
N VAL A 221 12.91 6.15 12.53
CA VAL A 221 12.89 5.58 13.87
C VAL A 221 12.43 6.70 14.79
N ALA A 222 11.45 6.45 15.66
CA ALA A 222 11.08 7.42 16.69
C ALA A 222 12.32 7.79 17.53
N GLU A 223 12.44 9.03 18.00
CA GLU A 223 13.37 9.36 19.09
C GLU A 223 13.14 8.36 20.23
N GLY A 224 14.15 7.57 20.57
CA GLY A 224 14.03 6.41 21.46
C GLY A 224 14.06 5.02 20.77
N GLY A 225 14.33 4.95 19.46
CA GLY A 225 15.00 3.80 18.83
C GLY A 225 14.18 2.53 18.57
N ARG A 226 12.97 2.36 19.13
CA ARG A 226 12.36 1.01 19.24
C ARG A 226 11.22 0.70 18.26
N ARG A 227 10.63 1.67 17.56
CA ARG A 227 9.52 1.40 16.62
C ARG A 227 9.62 2.27 15.36
N ALA A 228 9.41 1.64 14.20
CA ALA A 228 9.23 2.34 12.94
C ALA A 228 7.91 3.10 12.97
N ILE A 229 7.94 4.36 12.52
CA ILE A 229 6.74 5.19 12.39
C ILE A 229 6.16 4.99 10.98
N GLY A 230 4.93 4.47 10.89
CA GLY A 230 4.16 4.35 9.65
C GLY A 230 4.37 3.05 8.85
N PRO A 231 3.77 2.97 7.64
CA PRO A 231 3.89 1.81 6.77
C PRO A 231 5.31 1.70 6.17
N LYS A 232 5.70 0.48 5.79
CA LYS A 232 6.95 0.22 5.05
C LYS A 232 6.61 -0.27 3.65
N PHE A 233 7.04 0.45 2.62
CA PHE A 233 6.85 0.00 1.24
C PHE A 233 7.90 0.57 0.27
N PHE A 234 8.08 -0.15 -0.84
CA PHE A 234 8.74 0.30 -2.06
C PHE A 234 7.86 -0.19 -3.21
N LEU A 235 7.22 0.72 -3.95
CA LEU A 235 6.22 0.38 -4.96
C LEU A 235 6.63 0.95 -6.31
N ARG A 236 6.47 0.15 -7.37
CA ARG A 236 6.73 0.59 -8.75
C ARG A 236 5.49 1.29 -9.31
N ARG A 237 5.70 2.31 -10.14
CA ARG A 237 4.62 3.02 -10.82
C ARG A 237 3.87 2.07 -11.76
N PHE A 238 2.54 2.15 -11.71
CA PHE A 238 1.64 1.48 -12.63
C PHE A 238 1.70 2.18 -14.00
N THR A 239 1.90 1.41 -15.06
CA THR A 239 1.96 1.87 -16.46
C THR A 239 0.82 1.25 -17.26
N LYS A 240 0.59 1.71 -18.50
CA LYS A 240 -0.43 1.12 -19.40
C LYS A 240 -0.21 -0.37 -19.71
N LYS A 241 1.02 -0.87 -19.54
CA LYS A 241 1.39 -2.27 -19.76
C LYS A 241 1.16 -3.15 -18.52
N ASP A 242 0.95 -2.53 -17.37
CA ASP A 242 0.71 -3.24 -16.12
C ASP A 242 -0.74 -3.71 -16.02
N GLY A 243 -0.92 -4.89 -15.47
CA GLY A 243 -2.22 -5.46 -15.10
C GLY A 243 -2.17 -5.94 -13.65
N LEU A 244 -3.31 -5.87 -12.96
CA LEU A 244 -3.46 -6.52 -11.67
C LEU A 244 -3.87 -7.98 -11.88
N SER A 245 -3.37 -8.86 -11.03
CA SER A 245 -3.65 -10.29 -11.09
C SER A 245 -5.15 -10.59 -10.92
N GLN A 246 -5.59 -11.76 -11.39
CA GLN A 246 -6.92 -12.33 -11.09
C GLN A 246 -8.12 -11.43 -11.46
N GLY A 247 -7.99 -10.63 -12.53
CA GLY A 247 -9.08 -9.81 -13.06
C GLY A 247 -9.43 -8.58 -12.22
N ARG A 248 -8.58 -8.23 -11.25
CA ARG A 248 -8.75 -7.02 -10.43
C ARG A 248 -8.77 -5.76 -11.30
N LYS A 249 -9.58 -4.79 -10.88
CA LYS A 249 -9.73 -3.52 -11.58
C LYS A 249 -9.57 -2.38 -10.59
N LEU A 250 -8.87 -1.32 -11.00
CA LEU A 250 -8.85 -0.06 -10.28
C LEU A 250 -10.28 0.47 -10.14
N TYR A 251 -10.58 1.05 -8.99
CA TYR A 251 -11.85 1.68 -8.71
C TYR A 251 -11.99 2.91 -9.61
N LYS A 252 -12.91 2.84 -10.57
CA LYS A 252 -13.33 4.01 -11.33
C LYS A 252 -14.29 4.78 -10.43
N LEU A 253 -13.96 6.02 -10.08
CA LEU A 253 -15.00 6.94 -9.65
C LEU A 253 -16.03 6.96 -10.78
N LYS A 254 -17.29 6.62 -10.48
CA LYS A 254 -18.38 7.05 -11.36
C LYS A 254 -18.21 8.56 -11.42
N ASN A 255 -17.80 9.07 -12.58
CA ASN A 255 -18.04 10.48 -12.84
C ASN A 255 -19.54 10.65 -12.66
N SER A 256 -19.91 11.48 -11.69
CA SER A 256 -21.19 12.15 -11.66
C SER A 256 -21.30 12.94 -12.96
N GLN A 257 -21.82 12.27 -14.00
CA GLN A 257 -22.30 12.77 -15.28
C GLN A 257 -22.60 11.53 -16.14
N ASP A 258 -23.82 11.01 -16.00
CA ASP A 258 -24.85 11.22 -17.02
C ASP A 258 -26.10 11.75 -16.30
#